data_AF-A0A724QLK3-F1
#
_entry.id   AF-A0A724QLK3-F1
#
_cell.length_a   1.000
_cell.length_b   1.000
_cell.length_c   1.000
_cell.angle_alpha   90.00
_cell.angle_beta   90.00
_cell.angle_gamma   90.00
#
_symmetry.space_group_name_H-M   'P 1'
#
loop_
_entity.id
_entity.type
_entity.pdbx_description
1 polymer ?
#
loop_
_entity_poly.entity_id
_entity_poly.type
_entity_poly.pdbx_seq_one_letter_code
_entity_poly.pdbx_strand_id
1 'polypeptide(L)' 'DGEQIEGEQVYSGCVANISIEIWFSEQYKVLGAKLNGIKFAGGGKAFGGSAVSASVDDLEDDEDEAPRRERRRNR' A
#
# COMPACT_ATOMS: atom_id res chain seq x y z
N ASP A 1 -13.60 -13.31 20.94
CA ASP A 1 -13.87 -11.89 21.22
C ASP A 1 -12.76 -11.03 20.64
N GLY A 2 -13.08 -10.31 19.56
CA GLY A 2 -12.12 -9.49 18.82
C GLY A 2 -12.08 -8.09 19.40
N GLU A 3 -11.37 -7.90 20.51
CA GLU A 3 -11.10 -6.56 21.03
C GLU A 3 -10.32 -5.77 19.96
N GLN A 4 -10.88 -4.64 19.55
CA GLN A 4 -10.13 -3.62 18.84
C GLN A 4 -9.17 -3.00 19.85
N ILE A 5 -7.90 -3.39 19.76
CA ILE A 5 -6.84 -2.78 20.56
C ILE A 5 -6.56 -1.41 19.93
N GLU A 6 -6.96 -0.36 20.63
CA GLU A 6 -6.75 1.02 20.24
C GLU A 6 -5.25 1.28 20.05
N GLY A 7 -4.81 1.47 18.79
CA GLY A 7 -3.42 1.79 18.44
C GLY A 7 -2.73 0.84 17.46
N GLU A 8 -3.25 -0.38 17.23
CA GLU A 8 -2.64 -1.34 16.29
C GLU A 8 -3.29 -1.25 14.89
N GLN A 9 -2.85 -0.26 14.11
CA GLN A 9 -3.33 -0.06 12.75
C GLN A 9 -2.57 -0.93 11.73
N VAL A 10 -3.26 -1.33 10.67
CA VAL A 10 -2.66 -2.03 9.53
C VAL A 10 -1.80 -1.05 8.73
N TYR A 11 -0.56 -1.45 8.43
CA TYR A 11 0.36 -0.67 7.60
C TYR A 11 1.18 -1.58 6.68
N SER A 12 1.74 -1.02 5.60
CA SER A 12 2.60 -1.76 4.67
C SER A 12 3.85 -2.30 5.38
N GLY A 13 3.88 -3.61 5.61
CA GLY A 13 4.95 -4.30 6.34
C GLY A 13 4.51 -4.94 7.65
N CYS A 14 3.27 -4.74 8.10
CA CYS A 14 2.74 -5.47 9.25
C CYS A 14 2.36 -6.92 8.90
N VAL A 15 2.23 -7.75 9.94
CA VAL A 15 1.64 -9.09 9.85
C VAL A 15 0.15 -8.99 10.13
N ALA A 16 -0.67 -9.60 9.27
CA ALA A 16 -2.13 -9.57 9.40
C ALA A 16 -2.76 -10.91 9.00
N ASN A 17 -3.86 -11.26 9.66
CA ASN A 17 -4.75 -12.33 9.22
C ASN A 17 -5.73 -11.75 8.20
N ILE A 18 -5.84 -12.38 7.03
CA ILE A 18 -6.73 -11.94 5.95
C ILE A 18 -7.79 -13.00 5.66
N SER A 19 -9.02 -12.54 5.45
CA SER A 19 -10.08 -13.37 4.90
C SER A 19 -10.22 -13.06 3.42
N ILE A 20 -10.13 -14.08 2.58
CA ILE A 20 -10.31 -13.96 1.13
C ILE A 20 -11.40 -14.91 0.63
N GLU A 21 -12.03 -14.52 -0.46
CA GLU A 21 -12.89 -15.38 -1.27
C GLU A 21 -12.21 -15.64 -2.61
N ILE A 22 -12.12 -16.90 -2.99
CA ILE A 22 -11.54 -17.32 -4.26
C ILE A 22 -12.66 -17.46 -5.28
N TRP A 23 -12.47 -16.87 -6.46
CA TRP A 23 -13.45 -16.94 -7.54
C TRP A 23 -12.75 -17.14 -8.88
N PHE A 24 -13.42 -17.77 -9.82
CA PHE A 24 -12.89 -17.94 -11.17
C PHE A 24 -13.46 -16.88 -12.11
N SER A 25 -12.59 -16.16 -12.80
CA SER A 25 -12.97 -15.27 -13.88
C SER A 25 -12.99 -16.01 -15.20
N GLU A 26 -14.16 -16.26 -15.75
CA GLU A 26 -14.26 -16.85 -17.10
C GLU A 26 -13.77 -15.90 -18.19
N GLN A 27 -13.90 -14.59 -17.99
CA GLN A 27 -13.51 -13.58 -18.98
C GLN A 27 -12.00 -13.54 -19.17
N TYR A 28 -11.25 -13.54 -18.06
CA TYR A 28 -9.79 -13.43 -18.09
C TYR A 28 -9.10 -14.80 -17.91
N LYS A 29 -9.87 -15.87 -17.69
CA LYS A 29 -9.38 -17.24 -17.42
C LYS A 29 -8.38 -17.28 -16.27
N VAL A 30 -8.68 -16.55 -15.19
CA VAL A 30 -7.83 -16.48 -13.99
C VAL A 30 -8.60 -16.88 -12.74
N LEU A 31 -7.86 -17.35 -11.73
CA LEU A 31 -8.36 -17.51 -10.38
C LEU A 31 -8.09 -16.20 -9.62
N GLY A 32 -9.14 -15.46 -9.28
CA GLY A 32 -9.09 -14.24 -8.50
C GLY A 32 -9.26 -14.51 -7.01
N ALA A 33 -8.73 -13.60 -6.19
CA ALA A 33 -8.98 -13.55 -4.76
C ALA A 33 -9.57 -12.19 -4.41
N LYS A 34 -10.75 -12.18 -3.81
CA LYS A 34 -11.41 -10.97 -3.29
C LYS A 34 -11.10 -10.87 -1.79
N LEU A 35 -10.71 -9.69 -1.35
CA LEU A 35 -10.46 -9.41 0.06
C LEU A 35 -11.77 -9.12 0.79
N ASN A 36 -12.05 -9.88 1.87
CA ASN A 36 -13.26 -9.72 2.67
C ASN A 36 -12.99 -9.00 4.01
N GLY A 37 -11.79 -9.14 4.56
CA GLY A 37 -11.42 -8.49 5.81
C GLY A 37 -9.95 -8.66 6.16
N ILE A 38 -9.42 -7.72 6.95
CA ILE A 38 -8.05 -7.73 7.45
C ILE A 38 -8.10 -7.53 8.97
N LYS A 39 -7.32 -8.32 9.71
CA LYS A 39 -7.09 -8.14 11.14
C LYS A 39 -5.59 -8.07 11.42
N PHE A 40 -5.14 -7.02 12.09
CA PHE A 40 -3.75 -6.91 12.53
C PHE A 40 -3.39 -8.11 13.43
N ALA A 41 -2.19 -8.64 13.23
CA ALA A 41 -1.68 -9.79 13.96
C ALA A 41 -0.28 -9.55 14.56
N GLY A 42 0.47 -8.56 14.05
CA GLY A 42 1.75 -8.17 14.63
C GLY A 42 2.47 -7.10 13.81
N GLY A 43 3.39 -6.39 14.47
CA GLY A 43 4.26 -5.42 13.82
C GLY A 43 5.31 -6.08 12.93
N GLY A 44 5.73 -5.38 11.88
CA GLY A 44 6.87 -5.73 11.04
C GLY A 44 7.58 -4.48 10.51
N LYS A 45 8.73 -4.67 9.85
CA LYS A 45 9.47 -3.54 9.27
C LYS A 45 8.63 -2.92 8.15
N ALA A 46 8.32 -1.63 8.29
CA ALA A 46 7.58 -0.90 7.26
C ALA A 46 8.31 -0.99 5.92
N PHE A 47 7.59 -1.34 4.87
CA PHE A 47 8.18 -1.51 3.53
C PHE A 47 8.50 -0.17 2.84
N GLY A 48 8.09 0.96 3.43
CA GLY A 48 8.05 2.25 2.74
C GLY A 48 6.84 2.31 1.82
N GLY A 49 6.31 3.52 1.61
CA GLY A 49 5.19 3.71 0.69
C GLY A 49 5.60 3.29 -0.73
N SER A 50 4.74 2.53 -1.42
CA SER A 50 4.78 2.48 -2.88
C SER A 50 4.74 3.92 -3.39
N ALA A 51 5.43 4.22 -4.48
CA ALA A 51 5.35 5.53 -5.11
C ALA A 51 3.90 5.76 -5.57
N VAL A 52 3.06 6.28 -4.68
CA VAL A 52 1.80 6.90 -5.05
C VAL A 52 2.22 8.00 -6.00
N SER A 53 1.65 8.03 -7.20
CA SER A 53 1.79 9.22 -8.04
C SER A 53 1.29 10.38 -7.20
N ALA A 54 2.17 11.33 -6.90
CA ALA A 54 1.79 12.53 -6.16
C ALA A 54 0.53 13.10 -6.82
N SER A 55 -0.50 13.36 -6.01
CA SER A 55 -1.63 14.13 -6.49
C SER A 55 -1.17 15.56 -6.75
N VAL A 56 -1.90 16.31 -7.57
CA VAL A 56 -1.55 17.72 -7.82
C VAL A 56 -1.57 18.52 -6.51
N ASP A 57 -2.47 18.18 -5.59
CA ASP A 57 -2.60 18.74 -4.24
C ASP A 57 -1.35 18.49 -3.37
N ASP A 58 -0.67 17.34 -3.53
CA ASP A 58 0.59 17.04 -2.84
C ASP A 58 1.79 17.87 -3.36
N LEU A 59 1.62 18.60 -4.47
CA LEU A 59 2.67 19.39 -5.14
C LEU A 59 2.37 20.90 -5.13
N GLU A 60 1.26 21.34 -4.53
CA GLU A 60 0.84 22.75 -4.53
C GLU A 60 1.45 23.60 -3.39
N ASP A 61 2.23 23.01 -2.48
CA ASP A 61 2.75 23.71 -1.28
C ASP A 61 4.27 23.99 -1.25
N ASP A 62 4.98 23.94 -2.38
CA ASP A 62 6.39 24.35 -2.44
C ASP A 62 6.65 25.36 -3.58
N GLU A 63 6.50 26.65 -3.26
CA GLU A 63 7.24 27.74 -3.94
C GLU A 63 8.75 27.72 -3.59
N ASP A 64 9.28 26.64 -2.99
CA ASP A 64 10.70 26.49 -2.71
C ASP A 64 11.33 25.28 -3.44
N GLU A 65 12.06 25.63 -4.50
CA GLU A 65 13.08 24.91 -5.25
C GLU A 65 13.51 23.50 -4.76
N ALA A 66 12.72 22.47 -5.07
CA ALA A 66 13.14 21.08 -4.87
C ALA A 66 14.32 20.70 -5.82
N PRO A 67 15.37 20.01 -5.32
CA PRO A 67 16.56 19.70 -6.11
C PRO A 67 16.24 18.69 -7.22
N ARG A 68 16.27 19.16 -8.48
CA ARG A 68 16.02 18.33 -9.65
C ARG A 68 17.07 17.23 -9.76
N ARG A 69 16.63 15.97 -9.69
CA ARG A 69 17.48 14.78 -9.89
C ARG A 69 18.13 14.84 -11.28
N GLU A 70 19.43 15.09 -11.33
CA GLU A 70 20.17 15.19 -12.59
C GLU A 70 20.11 13.86 -13.36
N ARG A 71 19.46 13.87 -14.53
CA ARG A 71 19.43 12.70 -15.43
C ARG A 71 20.84 12.48 -15.96
N ARG A 72 21.56 11.51 -15.39
CA ARG A 72 22.80 10.98 -15.98
C ARG A 72 22.53 10.53 -17.41
N ARG A 73 22.96 11.31 -18.40
CA ARG A 73 23.06 10.89 -19.79
C ARG A 73 24.28 9.98 -19.89
N ASN A 74 24.05 8.68 -20.05
CA ASN A 74 25.12 7.77 -20.44
C ASN A 74 25.56 8.15 -21.87
N ARG A 75 26.86 8.38 -22.03
CA ARG A 75 27.53 8.56 -23.32
C ARG A 75 28.31 7.29 -23.64
#